data_AF-A0A7C7CM85-F1
#
_entry.id   AF-A0A7C7CM85-F1
#
_cell.length_a   1.000
_cell.length_b   1.000
_cell.length_c   1.000
_cell.angle_alpha   90.00
_cell.angle_beta   90.00
_cell.angle_gamma   90.00
#
_symmetry.space_group_name_H-M   'P 1'
#
loop_
_entity.id
_entity.type
_entity.pdbx_description
1 polymer ?
#
loop_
_entity_poly.entity_id
_entity_poly.type
_entity_poly.pdbx_seq_one_letter_code
_entity_poly.pdbx_strand_id
1 'polypeptide(L)' 'MSFVNTPHQISIPIEGQDTSFLVHRVFCIGRNYKKHIAEMGYQDSETPFVYFMKPPEAIVNSGSE' A
#
# COMPACT_ATOMS: atom_id res chain seq x y z
N MET A 1 -29.35 -5.16 -12.62
CA MET A 1 -28.08 -5.25 -13.37
C MET A 1 -27.54 -6.66 -13.13
N SER A 2 -27.37 -7.45 -14.20
CA SER A 2 -26.76 -8.77 -14.12
C SER A 2 -25.27 -8.62 -14.43
N PHE A 3 -24.41 -9.11 -13.54
CA PHE A 3 -22.97 -9.16 -13.73
C PHE A 3 -22.56 -10.59 -14.07
N VAL A 4 -21.56 -10.76 -14.93
CA VAL A 4 -21.06 -12.08 -15.36
C VAL A 4 -20.32 -12.79 -14.22
N ASN A 5 -19.70 -12.04 -13.31
CA ASN A 5 -18.96 -12.56 -12.16
C ASN A 5 -18.94 -11.56 -11.00
N THR A 6 -18.69 -12.08 -9.80
CA THR A 6 -18.44 -11.28 -8.59
C THR A 6 -16.99 -10.78 -8.60
N PRO A 7 -16.72 -9.48 -8.36
CA PRO A 7 -15.36 -8.98 -8.28
C PRO A 7 -14.65 -9.53 -7.03
N HIS A 8 -13.39 -9.93 -7.20
CA HIS A 8 -12.55 -10.36 -6.08
C HIS A 8 -12.27 -9.17 -5.15
N GLN A 9 -12.49 -9.35 -3.85
CA GLN A 9 -12.24 -8.33 -2.85
C GLN A 9 -10.92 -8.62 -2.12
N ILE A 10 -10.00 -7.66 -2.15
CA ILE A 10 -8.75 -7.78 -1.41
C ILE A 10 -9.00 -7.46 0.06
N SER A 11 -8.59 -8.36 0.94
CA SER A 11 -8.75 -8.22 2.38
C SER A 11 -7.44 -8.54 3.11
N ILE A 12 -7.21 -7.86 4.24
CA ILE A 12 -6.07 -8.12 5.13
C ILE A 12 -6.59 -8.78 6.41
N PRO A 13 -6.00 -9.91 6.87
CA PRO A 13 -6.39 -10.55 8.12
C PRO A 13 -6.14 -9.63 9.32
N ILE A 14 -7.04 -9.65 10.30
CA ILE A 14 -6.88 -8.89 11.55
C ILE A 14 -6.29 -9.82 12.61
N GLU A 15 -5.17 -9.42 13.21
CA GLU A 15 -4.49 -10.22 14.23
C GLU A 15 -5.41 -10.52 15.43
N GLY A 16 -5.46 -11.80 15.83
CA GLY A 16 -6.30 -12.26 16.94
C GLY A 16 -7.79 -12.37 16.64
N GLN A 17 -8.23 -12.24 15.39
CA GLN A 17 -9.64 -12.35 14.99
C GLN A 17 -9.81 -13.26 13.76
N ASP A 18 -10.95 -13.94 13.69
CA ASP A 18 -11.37 -14.70 12.49
C ASP A 18 -12.04 -13.80 11.43
N THR A 19 -11.67 -12.52 11.38
CA THR A 19 -12.22 -11.51 10.46
C THR A 19 -11.11 -10.80 9.68
N SER A 20 -11.49 -10.07 8.63
CA SER A 20 -10.54 -9.38 7.76
C SER A 20 -11.04 -7.98 7.37
N PHE A 21 -10.11 -7.07 7.13
CA PHE A 21 -10.38 -5.71 6.69
C PHE A 21 -10.37 -5.60 5.17
N LEU A 22 -11.46 -5.11 4.56
CA LEU A 22 -11.54 -4.91 3.11
C LEU A 22 -10.76 -3.67 2.67
N VAL A 23 -9.84 -3.83 1.73
CA VAL A 23 -9.01 -2.74 1.24
C VAL A 23 -9.66 -2.04 0.06
N HIS A 24 -9.81 -0.72 0.16
CA HIS A 24 -10.31 0.10 -0.95
C HIS A 24 -9.18 0.72 -1.77
N ARG A 25 -8.23 1.41 -1.13
CA ARG A 25 -7.13 2.13 -1.80
C ARG A 25 -5.85 2.04 -0.97
N VAL A 26 -4.71 1.96 -1.65
CA VAL A 26 -3.39 1.99 -1.05
C VAL A 26 -2.69 3.28 -1.43
N PHE A 27 -2.41 4.13 -0.44
CA PHE A 27 -1.61 5.33 -0.60
C PHE A 27 -0.21 5.08 -0.05
N CYS A 28 0.80 5.49 -0.81
CA CYS A 28 2.19 5.36 -0.43
C CYS A 28 2.86 6.75 -0.43
N ILE A 29 3.70 7.00 0.56
CA ILE A 29 4.46 8.25 0.70
C ILE A 29 5.93 7.94 0.49
N GLY A 30 6.47 8.43 -0.63
CA GLY A 30 7.90 8.42 -0.92
C GLY A 30 8.59 9.63 -0.27
N ARG A 31 9.88 9.47 0.02
CA ARG A 31 10.73 10.52 0.60
C ARG A 31 10.20 11.04 1.95
N ASN A 32 9.75 10.13 2.82
CA ASN A 32 9.22 10.48 4.15
C ASN A 32 10.27 10.44 5.28
N TYR A 33 11.51 10.05 4.99
CA TYR A 33 12.59 9.90 5.97
C TYR A 33 13.91 10.47 5.47
N LYS A 34 14.51 11.40 6.22
CA LYS A 34 15.74 12.13 5.83
C LYS A 34 16.91 11.23 5.43
N LYS A 35 17.16 10.18 6.22
CA LYS A 35 18.24 9.21 5.94
C LYS A 35 18.01 8.49 4.62
N HIS A 36 16.78 8.03 4.38
CA HIS A 36 16.43 7.35 3.14
C HIS A 36 16.47 8.27 1.91
N ILE A 37 16.12 9.55 2.08
CA ILE A 37 16.28 10.57 1.03
C ILE A 37 17.76 10.70 0.66
N ALA A 38 18.65 10.79 1.65
CA ALA A 38 20.09 10.89 1.44
C ALA A 38 20.70 9.62 0.82
N GLU A 39 20.25 8.42 1.24
CA GLU A 39 20.64 7.13 0.63
C GLU A 39 20.33 7.08 -0.87
N MET A 40 19.22 7.69 -1.27
CA MET A 40 18.78 7.75 -2.67
C MET A 40 19.45 8.90 -3.45
N GLY A 41 20.44 9.59 -2.87
CA GLY A 41 21.23 10.65 -3.51
C GLY A 41 20.54 12.02 -3.58
N TYR A 42 19.47 12.24 -2.81
CA TYR A 42 18.75 13.51 -2.76
C TYR A 42 19.14 14.35 -1.53
N GLN A 43 19.04 15.68 -1.63
CA GLN A 43 19.24 16.58 -0.50
C GLN A 43 17.92 16.92 0.21
N ASP A 44 17.97 16.99 1.54
CA ASP A 44 16.83 17.11 2.44
C ASP A 44 16.05 18.43 2.30
N SER A 45 16.70 19.49 1.81
CA SER A 45 16.22 20.86 1.97
C SER A 45 15.00 21.23 1.12
N GLU A 46 14.69 20.51 0.03
CA GLU A 46 13.67 20.97 -0.93
C GLU A 46 12.82 19.85 -1.57
N THR A 47 12.97 18.60 -1.15
CA THR A 47 12.31 17.52 -1.89
C THR A 47 10.88 17.30 -1.39
N PRO A 48 9.82 17.59 -2.18
CA PRO A 48 8.44 17.41 -1.74
C PRO A 48 8.13 15.92 -1.52
N PHE A 49 7.21 15.63 -0.59
CA PHE A 49 6.67 14.28 -0.43
C PHE A 49 6.11 13.78 -1.76
N VAL A 50 6.43 12.52 -2.09
CA VAL A 50 5.92 11.88 -3.30
C VAL A 50 4.71 11.04 -2.90
N TYR A 51 3.53 11.43 -3.36
CA TYR A 51 2.34 10.61 -3.22
C TYR A 51 2.19 9.72 -4.44
N PHE A 52 2.04 8.42 -4.22
CA PHE A 52 1.72 7.46 -5.27
C PHE A 52 0.78 6.39 -4.73
N MET A 53 0.19 5.62 -5.65
CA MET A 53 -0.78 4.59 -5.29
C MET A 53 -0.35 3.25 -5.84
N LYS A 54 -0.77 2.19 -5.15
CA LYS A 54 -0.74 0.82 -5.65
C LYS A 54 -2.17 0.29 -5.80
N PRO A 55 -2.46 -0.55 -6.79
CA PRO A 55 -3.73 -1.24 -6.86
C PRO A 55 -3.87 -2.16 -5.62
N PRO A 56 -5.09 -2.35 -5.05
CA PRO A 56 -5.29 -3.26 -3.92
C PRO A 56 -4.75 -4.67 -4.18
N GLU A 57 -4.80 -5.13 -5.43
CA GLU A 57 -4.31 -6.44 -5.87
C GLU A 57 -2.79 -6.63 -5.72
N ALA A 58 -2.03 -5.54 -5.49
CA ALA A 58 -0.60 -5.61 -5.18
C ALA A 58 -0.31 -5.94 -3.71
N ILE A 59 -1.34 -6.12 -2.87
CA ILE A 59 -1.19 -6.49 -1.47
C ILE A 59 -1.03 -8.01 -1.37
N VAL A 60 0.00 -8.43 -0.64
CA VAL A 60 0.24 -9.81 -0.24
C VAL A 60 0.43 -9.85 1.27
N ASN A 61 0.20 -11.02 1.87
CA ASN A 61 0.41 -11.18 3.31
C ASN A 61 1.90 -11.04 3.64
N SER A 62 2.23 -10.41 4.76
CA SER A 62 3.63 -10.27 5.16
C SER A 62 4.27 -11.65 5.30
N GLY A 63 5.41 -11.87 4.63
CA GLY A 63 6.12 -13.15 4.63
C GLY A 63 5.57 -14.20 3.66
N SER A 64 4.57 -13.89 2.84
CA SER A 64 4.24 -14.72 1.67
C SER A 64 5.24 -14.45 0.54
N GLU A 65 5.73 -15.52 -0.09
CA GLU A 65 6.55 -15.45 -1.32
C GLU A 65 5.71 -15.08 -2.55
#